data_AF-A0A449AA14-F1
#
_entry.id   AF-A0A449AA14-F1
#
_cell.length_a   1.000
_cell.length_b   1.000
_cell.length_c   1.000
_cell.angle_alpha   90.00
_cell.angle_beta   90.00
_cell.angle_gamma   90.00
#
_symmetry.space_group_name_H-M   'P 1'
#
loop_
_entity.id
_entity.type
_entity.pdbx_description
1 polymer ?
#
loop_
_entity_poly.entity_id
_entity_poly.type
_entity_poly.pdbx_seq_one_letter_code
_entity_poly.pdbx_strand_id
1 'polypeptide(L)'
;MNKAISKKELKQLKLTNELQIFNLNSQYENVKSNPKFVSFNQLSSSVLLALGLGFNSEAYKTFIELVNQAVTQKHNLVFNNFIISYAIDPKFSLQTISPVLVTQEPTTSESLNLRISSTSSQLSSFLQRFNYELSKLIEMGSYVEVIPSIVVYISPETKTYKLFFNHEMLARIEK
;
A
#
# COMPACT_ATOMS: atom_id res chain seq x y z
N MET A 1 20.21 19.44 -38.24
CA MET A 1 18.94 20.12 -37.86
C MET A 1 18.67 19.82 -36.39
N ASN A 2 18.93 20.76 -35.49
CA ASN A 2 18.63 20.59 -34.06
C ASN A 2 17.16 20.95 -33.81
N LYS A 3 16.35 19.94 -33.47
CA LYS A 3 14.94 20.12 -33.12
C LYS A 3 14.89 20.80 -31.75
N ALA A 4 14.42 22.05 -31.69
CA ALA A 4 14.25 22.76 -30.43
C ALA A 4 13.16 22.08 -29.60
N ILE A 5 13.53 21.54 -28.45
CA ILE A 5 12.61 20.91 -27.50
C ILE A 5 11.70 21.99 -26.92
N SER A 6 10.37 21.79 -26.97
CA SER A 6 9.42 22.75 -26.43
C SER A 6 9.52 22.85 -24.90
N LYS A 7 9.12 23.99 -24.31
CA LYS A 7 9.10 24.15 -22.84
C LYS A 7 8.26 23.09 -22.12
N LYS A 8 7.21 22.56 -22.77
CA LYS A 8 6.36 21.48 -22.25
C LYS A 8 7.11 20.14 -22.26
N GLU A 9 7.81 19.83 -23.35
CA GLU A 9 8.66 18.64 -23.44
C GLU A 9 9.86 18.73 -22.50
N LEU A 10 10.46 19.91 -22.31
CA LEU A 10 11.53 20.14 -21.32
C LEU A 10 11.04 19.97 -19.89
N LYS A 11 9.80 20.39 -19.57
CA LYS A 11 9.19 20.19 -18.26
C LYS A 11 8.86 18.70 -18.03
N GLN A 12 8.38 18.02 -19.07
CA GLN A 12 8.13 16.57 -19.04
C GLN A 12 9.45 15.80 -18.88
N LEU A 13 10.48 16.10 -19.68
CA LEU A 13 11.81 15.49 -19.61
C LEU A 13 12.52 15.77 -18.28
N LYS A 14 12.35 16.97 -17.70
CA LYS A 14 12.84 17.26 -16.35
C LYS A 14 12.06 16.50 -15.28
N LEU A 15 10.74 16.38 -15.41
CA LEU A 15 9.92 15.54 -14.54
C LEU A 15 10.42 14.09 -14.60
N THR A 16 10.67 13.56 -15.80
CA THR A 16 11.17 12.21 -16.06
C THR A 16 12.65 12.01 -15.70
N ASN A 17 13.47 13.06 -15.63
CA ASN A 17 14.89 12.95 -15.25
C ASN A 17 15.14 13.22 -13.76
N GLU A 18 14.40 14.12 -13.11
CA GLU A 18 14.40 14.27 -11.64
C GLU A 18 13.80 13.04 -10.97
N LEU A 19 12.87 12.40 -11.66
CA LEU A 19 12.49 11.03 -11.42
C LEU A 19 13.51 10.10 -12.09
N GLN A 20 14.66 9.89 -11.46
CA GLN A 20 15.19 8.52 -11.43
C GLN A 20 14.13 7.64 -10.73
N ILE A 21 12.96 7.43 -11.37
CA ILE A 21 12.08 6.25 -11.24
C ILE A 21 12.93 5.09 -11.72
N PHE A 22 13.97 4.78 -10.97
CA PHE A 22 14.78 3.62 -11.19
C PHE A 22 13.88 2.45 -10.79
N ASN A 23 13.19 1.90 -11.77
CA ASN A 23 12.51 0.61 -11.70
C ASN A 23 11.42 0.44 -10.61
N LEU A 24 10.81 1.49 -10.03
CA LEU A 24 9.74 1.31 -9.03
C LEU A 24 8.55 0.52 -9.60
N ASN A 25 7.99 0.99 -10.72
CA ASN A 25 6.85 0.34 -11.35
C ASN A 25 7.19 -1.07 -11.84
N SER A 26 8.38 -1.28 -12.41
CA SER A 26 8.82 -2.61 -12.80
C SER A 26 9.10 -3.53 -11.63
N GLN A 27 9.60 -3.04 -10.48
CA GLN A 27 9.73 -3.86 -9.28
C GLN A 27 8.35 -4.32 -8.82
N TYR A 28 7.38 -3.42 -8.82
CA TYR A 28 5.98 -3.74 -8.54
C TYR A 28 5.42 -4.78 -9.52
N GLU A 29 5.57 -4.57 -10.83
CA GLU A 29 5.09 -5.52 -11.85
C GLU A 29 5.84 -6.87 -11.82
N ASN A 30 7.14 -6.87 -11.50
CA ASN A 30 7.91 -8.11 -11.29
C ASN A 30 7.43 -8.89 -10.07
N VAL A 31 6.95 -8.20 -9.02
CA VAL A 31 6.35 -8.85 -7.86
C VAL A 31 4.99 -9.45 -8.21
N LYS A 32 4.19 -8.77 -9.05
CA LYS A 32 2.90 -9.29 -9.53
C LYS A 32 3.02 -10.54 -10.39
N SER A 33 4.14 -10.73 -11.08
CA SER A 33 4.42 -11.96 -11.84
C SER A 33 4.95 -13.11 -10.97
N ASN A 34 5.18 -12.88 -9.67
CA ASN A 34 5.61 -13.93 -8.76
C ASN A 34 4.50 -14.97 -8.57
N PRO A 35 4.79 -16.28 -8.63
CA PRO A 35 3.78 -17.33 -8.46
C PRO A 35 3.15 -17.36 -7.06
N LYS A 36 3.79 -16.74 -6.06
CA LYS A 36 3.25 -16.57 -4.70
C LYS A 36 2.61 -15.20 -4.47
N PHE A 37 2.39 -14.44 -5.52
CA PHE A 37 1.68 -13.16 -5.44
C PHE A 37 0.20 -13.41 -5.12
N VAL A 38 -0.32 -12.65 -4.16
CA VAL A 38 -1.74 -12.61 -3.81
C VAL A 38 -2.20 -11.17 -3.95
N SER A 39 -3.07 -10.93 -4.93
CA SER A 39 -3.69 -9.62 -5.14
C SER A 39 -4.64 -9.24 -4.00
N PHE A 40 -4.91 -7.94 -3.88
CA PHE A 40 -5.85 -7.41 -2.91
C PHE A 40 -7.25 -7.99 -3.09
N ASN A 41 -7.67 -8.20 -4.35
CA ASN A 41 -8.95 -8.83 -4.68
C ASN A 41 -8.99 -10.29 -4.23
N GLN A 42 -7.91 -11.06 -4.39
CA GLN A 42 -7.85 -12.45 -3.94
C GLN A 42 -7.90 -12.55 -2.40
N LEU A 43 -7.14 -11.69 -1.70
CA LEU A 43 -7.19 -11.59 -0.25
C LEU A 43 -8.60 -11.21 0.24
N SER A 44 -9.19 -10.17 -0.35
CA SER A 44 -10.54 -9.72 0.02
C SER A 44 -11.59 -10.80 -0.27
N SER A 45 -11.47 -11.50 -1.41
CA SER A 45 -12.39 -12.59 -1.76
C SER A 45 -12.33 -13.73 -0.76
N SER A 46 -11.13 -14.13 -0.30
CA SER A 46 -10.99 -15.22 0.66
C SER A 46 -11.59 -14.87 2.02
N VAL A 47 -11.40 -13.62 2.47
CA VAL A 47 -11.99 -13.09 3.70
C VAL A 47 -13.52 -13.07 3.61
N LEU A 48 -14.06 -12.55 2.51
CA LEU A 48 -15.50 -12.48 2.26
C LEU A 48 -16.13 -13.87 2.24
N LEU A 49 -15.54 -14.80 1.47
CA LEU A 49 -15.99 -16.18 1.38
C LEU A 49 -16.03 -16.84 2.76
N ALA A 50 -15.00 -16.65 3.56
CA ALA A 50 -14.90 -17.27 4.87
C ALA A 50 -15.88 -16.69 5.91
N LEU A 51 -16.42 -15.49 5.66
CA LEU A 51 -17.45 -14.87 6.49
C LEU A 51 -18.86 -15.06 5.91
N GLY A 52 -19.01 -15.74 4.77
CA GLY A 52 -20.29 -15.86 4.06
C GLY A 52 -20.81 -14.51 3.53
N LEU A 53 -19.92 -13.56 3.26
CA LEU A 53 -20.23 -12.22 2.76
C LEU A 53 -19.93 -12.10 1.27
N GLY A 54 -20.57 -11.12 0.62
CA GLY A 54 -20.22 -10.69 -0.73
C GLY A 54 -19.60 -9.29 -0.76
N PHE A 55 -19.08 -8.91 -1.93
CA PHE A 55 -18.54 -7.57 -2.19
C PHE A 55 -19.56 -6.43 -1.99
N ASN A 56 -20.86 -6.75 -1.97
CA ASN A 56 -21.90 -5.77 -1.70
C ASN A 56 -22.21 -5.57 -0.20
N SER A 57 -21.58 -6.36 0.68
CA SER A 57 -21.76 -6.24 2.13
C SER A 57 -21.33 -4.87 2.64
N GLU A 58 -22.04 -4.37 3.66
CA GLU A 58 -21.74 -3.07 4.28
C GLU A 58 -20.32 -3.04 4.83
N ALA A 59 -19.91 -4.07 5.58
CA ALA A 59 -18.57 -4.16 6.13
C ALA A 59 -17.46 -4.01 5.07
N TYR A 60 -17.59 -4.64 3.91
CA TYR A 60 -16.60 -4.51 2.85
C TYR A 60 -16.61 -3.13 2.20
N LYS A 61 -17.80 -2.58 1.92
CA LYS A 61 -17.93 -1.23 1.36
C LYS A 61 -17.31 -0.18 2.28
N THR A 62 -17.64 -0.24 3.58
CA THR A 62 -17.06 0.65 4.59
C THR A 62 -15.56 0.48 4.69
N PHE A 63 -15.05 -0.76 4.67
CA PHE A 63 -13.61 -1.01 4.67
C PHE A 63 -12.91 -0.34 3.47
N ILE A 64 -13.42 -0.54 2.26
CA ILE A 64 -12.85 0.07 1.04
C ILE A 64 -12.92 1.59 1.09
N GLU A 65 -14.04 2.15 1.54
CA GLU A 65 -14.20 3.60 1.68
C GLU A 65 -13.16 4.19 2.66
N LEU A 66 -13.03 3.60 3.85
CA LEU A 66 -12.07 4.04 4.86
C LEU A 66 -10.64 3.94 4.36
N VAL A 67 -10.27 2.83 3.72
CA VAL A 67 -8.93 2.64 3.14
C VAL A 67 -8.66 3.68 2.06
N ASN A 68 -9.60 3.92 1.14
CA ASN A 68 -9.42 4.91 0.07
C ASN A 68 -9.25 6.31 0.66
N GLN A 69 -10.07 6.70 1.63
CA GLN A 69 -9.95 7.99 2.32
C GLN A 69 -8.58 8.13 2.99
N ALA A 70 -8.14 7.11 3.75
CA ALA A 70 -6.86 7.11 4.42
C ALA A 70 -5.68 7.20 3.44
N VAL A 71 -5.72 6.48 2.32
CA VAL A 71 -4.68 6.54 1.28
C VAL A 71 -4.64 7.90 0.59
N THR A 72 -5.80 8.51 0.32
CA THR A 72 -5.89 9.86 -0.26
C THR A 72 -5.32 10.90 0.71
N GLN A 73 -5.65 10.81 1.99
CA GLN A 73 -5.23 11.75 3.03
C GLN A 73 -3.84 11.43 3.60
N LYS A 74 -3.22 10.33 3.17
CA LYS A 74 -1.91 9.84 3.66
C LYS A 74 -1.92 9.57 5.18
N HIS A 75 -3.04 9.09 5.69
CA HIS A 75 -3.16 8.56 7.05
C HIS A 75 -2.43 7.22 7.15
N ASN A 76 -1.91 6.92 8.33
CA ASN A 76 -1.27 5.63 8.59
C ASN A 76 -2.31 4.50 8.54
N LEU A 77 -1.93 3.34 8.05
CA LEU A 77 -2.78 2.14 8.02
C LEU A 77 -2.25 1.14 9.04
N VAL A 78 -3.01 0.92 10.10
CA VAL A 78 -2.56 0.15 11.26
C VAL A 78 -3.08 -1.28 11.19
N PHE A 79 -2.21 -2.22 10.79
CA PHE A 79 -2.48 -3.66 10.79
C PHE A 79 -1.96 -4.30 12.08
N ASN A 80 -2.27 -5.58 12.30
CA ASN A 80 -1.85 -6.31 13.50
C ASN A 80 -0.32 -6.37 13.64
N ASN A 81 0.39 -6.69 12.56
CA ASN A 81 1.82 -6.99 12.60
C ASN A 81 2.72 -5.83 12.13
N PHE A 82 2.16 -4.83 11.46
CA PHE A 82 2.91 -3.70 10.91
C PHE A 82 1.99 -2.49 10.68
N ILE A 83 2.60 -1.33 10.47
CA ILE A 83 1.90 -0.10 10.12
C ILE A 83 2.48 0.41 8.80
N ILE A 84 1.62 0.77 7.86
CA ILE A 84 2.02 1.52 6.67
C ILE A 84 1.88 3.00 7.02
N SER A 85 3.00 3.71 7.01
CA SER A 85 3.08 5.16 7.21
C SER A 85 3.59 5.83 5.93
N TYR A 86 3.57 7.16 5.88
CA TYR A 86 4.17 7.93 4.79
C TYR A 86 5.32 8.79 5.31
N ALA A 87 6.48 8.72 4.65
CA ALA A 87 7.66 9.49 5.02
C ALA A 87 8.41 9.97 3.78
N ILE A 88 9.21 11.02 3.93
CA ILE A 88 10.15 11.44 2.90
C ILE A 88 11.19 10.34 2.75
N ASP A 89 11.38 9.88 1.52
CA ASP A 89 12.48 8.97 1.17
C ASP A 89 13.47 9.70 0.26
N PRO A 90 14.63 10.13 0.80
CA PRO A 90 15.68 10.79 0.03
C PRO A 90 16.20 9.99 -1.17
N LYS A 91 15.94 8.67 -1.22
CA LYS A 91 16.29 7.84 -2.39
C LYS A 91 15.48 8.20 -3.64
N PHE A 92 14.27 8.72 -3.47
CA PHE A 92 13.42 9.13 -4.59
C PHE A 92 13.44 10.64 -4.78
N SER A 93 13.26 11.42 -3.71
CA SER A 93 13.25 12.88 -3.76
C SER A 93 13.13 13.44 -2.34
N LEU A 94 13.75 14.60 -2.10
CA LEU A 94 13.57 15.37 -0.86
C LEU A 94 12.20 16.04 -0.73
N GLN A 95 11.38 15.98 -1.78
CA GLN A 95 10.06 16.63 -1.86
C GLN A 95 8.92 15.64 -2.08
N THR A 96 9.21 14.34 -2.01
CA THR A 96 8.21 13.28 -2.24
C THR A 96 8.11 12.40 -0.99
N ILE A 97 6.88 12.17 -0.55
CA ILE A 97 6.58 11.15 0.46
C ILE A 97 6.23 9.83 -0.22
N SER A 98 6.67 8.73 0.39
CA SER A 98 6.40 7.36 -0.04
C SER A 98 5.93 6.50 1.12
N PRO A 99 5.20 5.39 0.85
CA PRO A 99 4.86 4.43 1.89
C PRO A 99 6.12 3.82 2.53
N VAL A 100 6.07 3.64 3.83
CA VAL A 100 7.12 2.99 4.64
C VAL A 100 6.47 2.07 5.67
N LEU A 101 7.17 1.02 6.06
CA LEU A 101 6.75 0.16 7.16
C LEU A 101 7.35 0.66 8.47
N VAL A 102 6.52 0.85 9.48
CA VAL A 102 6.92 1.22 10.83
C VAL A 102 6.33 0.25 11.85
N THR A 103 6.99 0.12 12.99
CA THR A 103 6.58 -0.77 14.10
C THR A 103 5.77 -0.05 15.17
N GLN A 104 5.93 1.26 15.27
CA GLN A 104 5.21 2.12 16.20
C GLN A 104 4.45 3.18 15.44
N GLU A 105 3.27 3.51 15.95
CA GLU A 105 2.40 4.50 15.34
C GLU A 105 3.04 5.89 15.45
N PRO A 106 3.24 6.61 14.33
CA PRO A 106 3.76 7.97 14.37
C PRO A 106 2.80 8.91 15.11
N THR A 107 3.33 9.79 15.95
CA THR A 107 2.51 10.78 16.69
C THR A 107 2.20 12.04 15.87
N THR A 108 2.74 12.14 14.65
CA THR A 108 2.68 13.34 13.81
C THR A 108 1.70 13.21 12.65
N SER A 109 0.99 12.09 12.54
CA SER A 109 0.02 11.84 11.48
C SER A 109 -1.16 11.02 12.02
N GLU A 110 -2.34 11.28 11.46
CA GLU A 110 -3.55 10.52 11.76
C GLU A 110 -3.44 9.08 11.26
N SER A 111 -4.20 8.18 11.90
CA SER A 111 -4.17 6.75 11.63
C SER A 111 -5.56 6.16 11.46
N LEU A 112 -5.71 5.28 10.47
CA LEU A 112 -6.83 4.38 10.34
C LEU A 112 -6.50 3.05 11.03
N ASN A 113 -7.24 2.74 12.09
CA ASN A 113 -7.15 1.44 12.76
C ASN A 113 -7.83 0.36 11.92
N LEU A 114 -7.04 -0.54 11.33
CA LEU A 114 -7.52 -1.68 10.55
C LEU A 114 -7.52 -2.99 11.34
N ARG A 115 -7.27 -2.96 12.66
CA ARG A 115 -7.28 -4.16 13.52
C ARG A 115 -8.68 -4.50 13.99
N ILE A 116 -9.45 -3.48 14.36
CA ILE A 116 -10.79 -3.61 14.96
C ILE A 116 -11.58 -2.31 14.76
N SER A 117 -12.91 -2.43 14.65
CA SER A 117 -13.83 -1.29 14.65
C SER A 117 -14.50 -1.15 16.01
N SER A 118 -14.56 0.07 16.55
CA SER A 118 -15.28 0.39 17.79
C SER A 118 -16.78 0.62 17.58
N THR A 119 -17.22 0.80 16.34
CA THR A 119 -18.58 1.23 15.99
C THR A 119 -19.42 0.15 15.31
N SER A 120 -18.78 -0.87 14.72
CA SER A 120 -19.48 -1.96 14.01
C SER A 120 -18.85 -3.32 14.29
N SER A 121 -19.65 -4.23 14.86
CA SER A 121 -19.24 -5.62 15.12
C SER A 121 -18.98 -6.40 13.83
N GLN A 122 -19.75 -6.13 12.77
CA GLN A 122 -19.58 -6.76 11.47
C GLN A 122 -18.27 -6.30 10.80
N LEU A 123 -17.99 -4.99 10.82
CA LEU A 123 -16.71 -4.46 10.33
C LEU A 123 -15.55 -4.99 11.18
N SER A 124 -15.70 -5.05 12.49
CA SER A 124 -14.72 -5.65 13.40
C SER A 124 -14.38 -7.10 12.99
N SER A 125 -15.40 -7.91 12.74
CA SER A 125 -15.23 -9.32 12.32
C SER A 125 -14.51 -9.42 10.97
N PHE A 126 -14.86 -8.53 10.02
CA PHE A 126 -14.18 -8.42 8.75
C PHE A 126 -12.69 -8.06 8.92
N LEU A 127 -12.38 -7.01 9.67
CA LEU A 127 -11.01 -6.55 9.90
C LEU A 127 -10.14 -7.61 10.60
N GLN A 128 -10.69 -8.29 11.61
CA GLN A 128 -9.99 -9.36 12.29
C GLN A 128 -9.69 -10.52 11.34
N ARG A 129 -10.68 -10.93 10.52
CA ARG A 129 -10.45 -12.00 9.54
C ARG A 129 -9.48 -11.57 8.44
N PHE A 130 -9.56 -10.32 7.99
CA PHE A 130 -8.64 -9.75 7.02
C PHE A 130 -7.20 -9.80 7.51
N ASN A 131 -6.92 -9.32 8.73
CA ASN A 131 -5.59 -9.38 9.31
C ASN A 131 -5.12 -10.83 9.51
N TYR A 132 -6.01 -11.74 9.91
CA TYR A 132 -5.66 -13.15 10.06
C TYR A 132 -5.21 -13.78 8.73
N GLU A 133 -5.99 -13.64 7.65
CA GLU A 133 -5.61 -14.19 6.34
C GLU A 133 -4.37 -13.50 5.78
N LEU A 134 -4.24 -12.19 5.98
CA LEU A 134 -3.06 -11.41 5.59
C LEU A 134 -1.79 -11.95 6.26
N SER A 135 -1.78 -12.05 7.59
CA SER A 135 -0.61 -12.52 8.34
C SER A 135 -0.26 -13.95 7.95
N LYS A 136 -1.25 -14.83 7.85
CA LYS A 136 -1.07 -16.22 7.42
C LYS A 136 -0.40 -16.31 6.04
N LEU A 137 -0.87 -15.55 5.06
CA LEU A 137 -0.30 -15.57 3.70
C LEU A 137 1.15 -15.05 3.70
N ILE A 138 1.43 -13.96 4.41
CA ILE A 138 2.80 -13.41 4.48
C ILE A 138 3.75 -14.40 5.19
N GLU A 139 3.31 -15.04 6.28
CA GLU A 139 4.07 -16.06 7.01
C GLU A 139 4.35 -17.30 6.14
N MET A 140 3.45 -17.65 5.22
CA MET A 140 3.66 -18.69 4.20
C MET A 140 4.64 -18.27 3.07
N GLY A 141 5.18 -17.05 3.14
CA GLY A 141 6.13 -16.51 2.18
C GLY A 141 5.51 -15.96 0.90
N SER A 142 4.22 -15.60 0.94
CA SER A 142 3.56 -14.92 -0.17
C SER A 142 3.90 -13.42 -0.22
N TYR A 143 3.79 -12.86 -1.42
CA TYR A 143 3.81 -11.43 -1.66
C TYR A 143 2.37 -10.96 -1.71
N VAL A 144 1.92 -10.22 -0.69
CA VAL A 144 0.49 -9.90 -0.53
C VAL A 144 0.25 -8.43 -0.80
N GLU A 145 -0.59 -8.12 -1.78
CA GLU A 145 -1.10 -6.77 -2.02
C GLU A 145 -2.15 -6.45 -0.94
N VAL A 146 -1.72 -5.69 0.08
CA VAL A 146 -2.50 -5.51 1.32
C VAL A 146 -3.56 -4.41 1.19
N ILE A 147 -3.28 -3.45 0.31
CA ILE A 147 -4.19 -2.48 -0.28
C ILE A 147 -3.76 -2.29 -1.73
N PRO A 148 -4.63 -1.78 -2.62
CA PRO A 148 -4.24 -1.53 -4.00
C PRO A 148 -2.90 -0.78 -4.08
N SER A 149 -2.00 -1.27 -4.92
CA SER A 149 -0.71 -0.63 -5.20
C SER A 149 0.34 -0.70 -4.08
N ILE A 150 0.10 -1.46 -2.99
CA ILE A 150 1.09 -1.76 -1.95
C ILE A 150 1.15 -3.25 -1.67
N VAL A 151 2.34 -3.83 -1.83
CA VAL A 151 2.63 -5.24 -1.55
C VAL A 151 3.54 -5.36 -0.34
N VAL A 152 3.19 -6.25 0.58
CA VAL A 152 3.99 -6.56 1.78
C VAL A 152 4.37 -8.03 1.77
N TYR A 153 5.59 -8.33 2.22
CA TYR A 153 6.14 -9.68 2.32
C TYR A 153 7.22 -9.76 3.40
N ILE A 154 7.57 -10.98 3.83
CA ILE A 154 8.76 -11.20 4.67
C ILE A 154 9.94 -11.53 3.76
N SER A 155 11.02 -10.76 3.87
CA SER A 155 12.24 -10.98 3.10
C SER A 155 12.88 -12.32 3.45
N PRO A 156 13.16 -13.21 2.47
CA PRO A 156 13.80 -14.49 2.74
C PRO A 156 15.17 -14.35 3.44
N GLU A 157 15.93 -13.33 3.07
CA GLU A 157 17.28 -13.04 3.59
C GLU A 157 17.27 -12.44 5.01
N THR A 158 16.42 -11.44 5.23
CA THR A 158 16.48 -10.62 6.46
C THR A 158 15.41 -11.00 7.50
N LYS A 159 14.45 -11.85 7.11
CA LYS A 159 13.29 -12.25 7.93
C LYS A 159 12.46 -11.09 8.48
N THR A 160 12.59 -9.90 7.88
CA THR A 160 11.81 -8.71 8.23
C THR A 160 10.74 -8.44 7.17
N TYR A 161 9.68 -7.75 7.57
CA TYR A 161 8.71 -7.20 6.62
C TYR A 161 9.41 -6.20 5.70
N LYS A 162 9.04 -6.26 4.43
CA LYS A 162 9.42 -5.30 3.39
C LYS A 162 8.18 -4.95 2.58
N LEU A 163 8.21 -3.78 1.95
CA LEU A 163 7.15 -3.34 1.07
C LEU A 163 7.66 -3.05 -0.35
N PHE A 164 6.79 -3.26 -1.33
CA PHE A 164 6.87 -2.69 -2.66
C PHE A 164 5.62 -1.85 -2.91
N PHE A 165 5.74 -0.80 -3.70
CA PHE A 165 4.62 0.05 -4.05
C PHE A 165 4.81 0.60 -5.46
N ASN A 166 3.71 1.00 -6.11
CA ASN A 166 3.76 1.66 -7.41
C ASN A 166 3.82 3.20 -7.27
N HIS A 167 4.09 3.90 -8.36
CA HIS A 167 4.18 5.36 -8.37
C HIS A 167 2.91 6.12 -7.93
N GLU A 168 1.72 5.50 -7.97
CA GLU A 168 0.45 6.13 -7.53
C GLU A 168 0.43 6.41 -6.03
N MET A 169 1.29 5.71 -5.28
CA MET A 169 1.42 5.90 -3.84
C MET A 169 2.34 7.07 -3.45
N LEU A 170 3.02 7.69 -4.41
CA LEU A 170 3.87 8.86 -4.19
C LEU A 170 3.03 10.13 -4.09
N ALA A 171 3.39 11.03 -3.17
CA ALA A 171 2.81 12.37 -3.11
C ALA A 171 3.90 13.44 -2.96
N ARG A 172 3.67 14.60 -3.56
CA ARG A 172 4.58 15.75 -3.45
C ARG A 172 4.18 16.62 -2.27
N ILE A 173 5.18 17.13 -1.57
CA ILE A 173 4.99 18.13 -0.52
C ILE A 173 4.84 19.49 -1.21
N GLU A 174 3.69 20.15 -1.04
CA GLU A 174 3.51 21.53 -1.46
C GLU A 174 4.32 22.47 -0.56
N LYS A 175 4.87 23.53 -1.16
CA LYS A 175 5.64 24.56 -0.45
C LYS A 175 4.74 25.68 0.05
#